data_AF-A0A8J8FBN7-F1
#
_entry.id   AF-A0A8J8FBN7-F1
#
_cell.length_a   1.000
_cell.length_b   1.000
_cell.length_c   1.000
_cell.angle_alpha   90.00
_cell.angle_beta   90.00
_cell.angle_gamma   90.00
#
_symmetry.space_group_name_H-M   'P 1'
#
loop_
_entity.id
_entity.type
_entity.pdbx_description
1 polymer ?
#
loop_
_entity_poly.entity_id
_entity_poly.type
_entity_poly.pdbx_seq_one_letter_code
_entity_poly.pdbx_strand_id
1 'polypeptide(L)'
;MQCRERKCTGSSVFQVRSDEEPKYKFINTSFLFRKKLEDLGQENSEKIIDYLFNQVKIIRIDCKNREFAIRLFQVLNDRGMDLTAADLIKSFLIERLYNRYKNDTDTSKIKEEQFISDWREMEQTIKNSDISLNDLFIIYEYHILGQNPKKSLYDELQNAFADKDPNQIISDIKQFAHTYFKEIYEADDKVLYSFRYIRWNMYWKSILLTALHTGYPDYEKLKKQLRRFYYLYWIAGKTLSQIKQTSFNLIKWVKEKKPISEIEVELNKKITADGIEGLAIRNLSSEQLATEVWIKPLLLLMEYNVTDNSKLSFIKLNNDLHLEHILPVKYEKYPEWNHITKDVSAKWLNSAGNITLLSGAKNIEASNNPFNVKMDVYKGKGKYDEKNDKITAFLITQSILTDYEVNKYQGNWTLEAMIDRWKWFLIESQEILNIDLNEAVEKHQPELV
;
A
#
# COMPACT_ATOMS: atom_id res chain seq x y z
N MET A 1 35.37 -38.65 2.25
CA MET A 1 34.01 -38.33 2.74
C MET A 1 33.13 -38.06 1.52
N GLN A 2 32.12 -38.90 1.31
CA GLN A 2 31.25 -38.92 0.13
C GLN A 2 30.38 -37.66 0.04
N CYS A 3 30.46 -36.93 -1.07
CA CYS A 3 29.40 -36.01 -1.47
C CYS A 3 28.31 -36.80 -2.19
N ARG A 4 27.12 -36.88 -1.58
CA ARG A 4 25.91 -37.43 -2.20
C ARG A 4 25.41 -36.48 -3.28
N GLU A 5 25.29 -36.99 -4.50
CA GLU A 5 24.49 -36.39 -5.56
C GLU A 5 23.01 -36.34 -5.12
N ARG A 6 22.45 -35.15 -5.00
CA ARG A 6 20.99 -34.96 -5.08
C ARG A 6 20.66 -34.48 -6.48
N LYS A 7 19.98 -35.36 -7.24
CA LYS A 7 19.23 -34.97 -8.43
C LYS A 7 18.07 -34.06 -7.99
N CYS A 8 18.13 -32.79 -8.38
CA CYS A 8 16.98 -31.89 -8.37
C CYS A 8 16.57 -31.64 -9.83
N THR A 9 15.39 -32.12 -10.17
CA THR A 9 14.65 -31.86 -11.41
C THR A 9 13.99 -30.48 -11.35
N GLY A 10 14.18 -29.67 -12.40
CA GLY A 10 13.34 -28.49 -12.69
C GLY A 10 13.78 -27.16 -12.03
N SER A 11 14.26 -26.24 -12.88
CA SER A 11 14.43 -24.78 -12.66
C SER A 11 15.23 -24.29 -11.43
N SER A 12 16.53 -24.02 -11.60
CA SER A 12 17.32 -22.95 -10.93
C SER A 12 18.86 -23.10 -11.05
N VAL A 13 19.40 -23.62 -12.16
CA VAL A 13 20.84 -23.93 -12.25
C VAL A 13 21.68 -22.73 -12.73
N PHE A 14 21.66 -21.58 -12.04
CA PHE A 14 22.51 -20.43 -12.43
C PHE A 14 23.04 -19.56 -11.28
N GLN A 15 23.28 -20.11 -10.08
CA GLN A 15 24.01 -19.39 -9.04
C GLN A 15 25.04 -20.29 -8.35
N VAL A 16 26.31 -19.85 -8.33
CA VAL A 16 27.37 -20.51 -7.55
C VAL A 16 27.14 -20.26 -6.04
N ARG A 17 26.61 -19.08 -5.67
CA ARG A 17 26.05 -18.64 -4.36
C ARG A 17 25.11 -17.45 -4.57
N SER A 18 24.32 -17.06 -3.55
CA SER A 18 23.35 -15.94 -3.62
C SER A 18 24.02 -14.62 -4.03
N ASP A 19 23.33 -13.84 -4.87
CA ASP A 19 23.78 -12.54 -5.42
C ASP A 19 23.77 -11.37 -4.42
N GLU A 20 23.80 -11.65 -3.11
CA GLU A 20 23.66 -10.63 -2.08
C GLU A 20 24.94 -9.80 -1.88
N GLU A 21 26.12 -10.40 -2.10
CA GLU A 21 27.40 -9.67 -2.05
C GLU A 21 27.91 -9.29 -3.46
N PRO A 22 28.47 -8.07 -3.67
CA PRO A 22 28.99 -7.63 -4.96
C PRO A 22 30.01 -8.59 -5.60
N LYS A 23 30.82 -9.26 -4.78
CA LYS A 23 31.82 -10.24 -5.22
C LYS A 23 31.17 -11.40 -5.98
N TYR A 24 30.03 -11.91 -5.51
CA TYR A 24 29.35 -13.05 -6.13
C TYR A 24 28.65 -12.65 -7.43
N LYS A 25 28.17 -11.40 -7.55
CA LYS A 25 27.63 -10.88 -8.82
C LYS A 25 28.65 -10.91 -9.95
N PHE A 26 29.88 -10.45 -9.69
CA PHE A 26 30.95 -10.48 -10.70
C PHE A 26 31.34 -11.91 -11.08
N ILE A 27 31.39 -12.83 -10.11
CA ILE A 27 31.69 -14.24 -10.38
C ILE A 27 30.58 -14.87 -11.23
N ASN A 28 29.31 -14.73 -10.85
CA ASN A 28 28.16 -15.25 -11.59
C ASN A 28 28.07 -14.66 -13.00
N THR A 29 28.35 -13.36 -13.13
CA THR A 29 28.41 -12.67 -14.42
C THR A 29 29.55 -13.22 -15.29
N SER A 30 30.75 -13.40 -14.72
CA SER A 30 31.88 -13.97 -15.46
C SER A 30 31.60 -15.38 -15.96
N PHE A 31 30.94 -16.23 -15.16
CA PHE A 31 30.53 -17.57 -15.56
C PHE A 31 29.48 -17.54 -16.69
N LEU A 32 28.48 -16.65 -16.59
CA LEU A 32 27.47 -16.49 -17.63
C LEU A 32 28.08 -16.06 -18.96
N PHE A 33 28.96 -15.06 -18.95
CA PHE A 33 29.64 -14.59 -20.15
C PHE A 33 30.54 -15.67 -20.75
N ARG A 34 31.30 -16.39 -19.91
CA ARG A 34 32.12 -17.51 -20.35
C ARG A 34 31.29 -18.55 -21.09
N LYS A 35 30.18 -19.00 -20.50
CA LYS A 35 29.30 -19.99 -21.13
C LYS A 35 28.74 -19.48 -22.46
N LYS A 36 28.28 -18.23 -22.52
CA LYS A 36 27.76 -17.64 -23.77
C LYS A 36 28.83 -17.58 -24.87
N LEU A 37 30.07 -17.26 -24.52
CA LEU A 37 31.19 -17.26 -25.47
C LEU A 37 31.53 -18.68 -25.93
N GLU A 38 31.51 -19.66 -25.03
CA GLU A 38 31.69 -21.08 -25.37
C GLU A 38 30.57 -21.55 -26.34
N ASP A 39 29.31 -21.22 -26.06
CA ASP A 39 28.14 -21.57 -26.90
C ASP A 39 28.19 -20.89 -28.30
N LEU A 40 28.78 -19.69 -28.40
CA LEU A 40 28.94 -18.94 -29.66
C LEU A 40 30.00 -19.54 -30.60
N GLY A 41 30.89 -20.37 -30.06
CA GLY A 41 32.04 -20.90 -30.78
C GLY A 41 33.19 -19.90 -30.92
N GLN A 42 34.39 -20.43 -31.18
CA GLN A 42 35.63 -19.66 -31.20
C GLN A 42 35.62 -18.52 -32.22
N GLU A 43 35.24 -18.80 -33.46
CA GLU A 43 35.28 -17.81 -34.55
C GLU A 43 34.40 -16.57 -34.28
N ASN A 44 33.20 -16.78 -33.72
CA ASN A 44 32.30 -15.67 -33.39
C ASN A 44 32.72 -14.94 -32.10
N SER A 45 33.29 -15.66 -31.14
CA SER A 45 33.86 -15.06 -29.93
C SER A 45 35.05 -14.15 -30.24
N GLU A 46 35.93 -14.56 -31.16
CA GLU A 46 37.04 -13.75 -31.64
C GLU A 46 36.54 -12.46 -32.31
N LYS A 47 35.51 -12.53 -33.15
CA LYS A 47 34.88 -11.34 -33.75
C LYS A 47 34.31 -10.37 -32.71
N ILE A 48 33.72 -10.87 -31.63
CA ILE A 48 33.20 -10.03 -30.54
C ILE A 48 34.33 -9.37 -29.76
N ILE A 49 35.41 -10.11 -29.47
CA ILE A 49 36.60 -9.57 -28.82
C ILE A 49 37.21 -8.47 -29.69
N ASP A 50 37.41 -8.73 -30.98
CA ASP A 50 37.93 -7.75 -31.92
C ASP A 50 37.04 -6.50 -32.00
N TYR A 51 35.72 -6.66 -31.98
CA TYR A 51 34.80 -5.54 -31.93
C TYR A 51 34.93 -4.75 -30.62
N LEU A 52 35.01 -5.41 -29.47
CA LEU A 52 35.18 -4.76 -28.16
C LEU A 52 36.48 -3.96 -28.08
N PHE A 53 37.59 -4.48 -28.61
CA PHE A 53 38.87 -3.80 -28.55
C PHE A 53 39.02 -2.69 -29.60
N ASN A 54 38.46 -2.87 -30.79
CA ASN A 54 38.71 -1.96 -31.91
C ASN A 54 37.56 -0.97 -32.20
N GLN A 55 36.32 -1.30 -31.82
CA GLN A 55 35.13 -0.51 -32.14
C GLN A 55 34.46 0.13 -30.91
N VAL A 56 34.68 -0.41 -29.71
CA VAL A 56 34.12 0.17 -28.47
C VAL A 56 35.11 1.16 -27.87
N LYS A 57 34.66 2.41 -27.69
CA LYS A 57 35.46 3.48 -27.08
C LYS A 57 35.07 3.66 -25.62
N ILE A 58 36.03 3.54 -24.72
CA ILE A 58 35.86 3.86 -23.31
C ILE A 58 36.31 5.30 -23.09
N ILE A 59 35.39 6.16 -22.62
CA ILE A 59 35.73 7.51 -22.21
C ILE A 59 36.05 7.48 -20.73
N ARG A 60 37.32 7.72 -20.39
CA ARG A 60 37.79 7.87 -19.02
C ARG A 60 37.96 9.35 -18.72
N ILE A 61 37.39 9.81 -17.61
CA ILE A 61 37.58 11.18 -17.12
C ILE A 61 38.24 11.12 -15.75
N ASP A 62 39.51 11.50 -15.69
CA ASP A 62 40.27 11.55 -14.45
C ASP A 62 40.04 12.89 -13.74
N CYS A 63 39.38 12.83 -12.58
CA CYS A 63 39.10 14.00 -11.77
C CYS A 63 40.23 14.24 -10.76
N LYS A 64 40.78 15.46 -10.71
CA LYS A 64 41.90 15.83 -9.83
C LYS A 64 41.53 15.94 -8.36
N ASN A 65 40.25 16.11 -8.06
CA ASN A 65 39.72 16.12 -6.70
C ASN A 65 38.27 15.60 -6.70
N ARG A 66 37.84 15.15 -5.52
CA ARG A 66 36.55 14.49 -5.32
C ARG A 66 35.36 15.44 -5.57
N GLU A 67 35.51 16.72 -5.23
CA GLU A 67 34.47 17.74 -5.44
C GLU A 67 34.16 17.94 -6.93
N PHE A 68 35.21 18.05 -7.77
CA PHE A 68 35.07 18.10 -9.22
C PHE A 68 34.48 16.80 -9.77
N ALA A 69 34.85 15.64 -9.22
CA ALA A 69 34.30 14.36 -9.62
C ALA A 69 32.78 14.28 -9.36
N ILE A 70 32.32 14.76 -8.20
CA ILE A 70 30.90 14.81 -7.84
C ILE A 70 30.13 15.75 -8.78
N ARG A 71 30.63 16.96 -9.01
CA ARG A 71 29.98 17.91 -9.94
C ARG A 71 29.94 17.39 -11.37
N LEU A 72 31.04 16.80 -11.84
CA LEU A 72 31.10 16.20 -13.16
C LEU A 72 30.12 15.02 -13.27
N PHE A 73 30.01 14.19 -12.23
CA PHE A 73 29.05 13.08 -12.17
C PHE A 73 27.60 13.58 -12.27
N GLN A 74 27.26 14.67 -11.58
CA GLN A 74 25.94 15.30 -11.68
C GLN A 74 25.67 15.76 -13.13
N VAL A 75 26.60 16.53 -13.71
CA VAL A 75 26.45 17.09 -15.07
C VAL A 75 26.41 16.01 -16.16
N LEU A 76 27.14 14.90 -16.00
CA LEU A 76 27.16 13.80 -16.98
C LEU A 76 25.89 12.96 -16.92
N ASN A 77 25.30 12.76 -15.74
CA ASN A 77 24.06 12.00 -15.61
C ASN A 77 22.82 12.81 -16.02
N ASP A 78 22.86 14.14 -15.95
CA ASP A 78 21.81 15.02 -16.52
C ASP A 78 21.65 14.85 -18.06
N ARG A 79 22.54 14.10 -18.71
CA ARG A 79 22.49 13.75 -20.14
C ARG A 79 22.23 12.26 -20.40
N GLY A 80 21.91 11.47 -19.37
CA GLY A 80 21.68 10.01 -19.39
C GLY A 80 20.36 9.59 -18.70
N MET A 81 20.32 8.43 -18.03
CA MET A 81 19.21 8.12 -17.09
C MET A 81 19.30 9.10 -15.91
N ASP A 82 18.22 9.82 -15.63
CA ASP A 82 18.17 10.82 -14.57
C ASP A 82 18.60 10.24 -13.21
N LEU A 83 19.48 10.95 -12.51
CA LEU A 83 19.78 10.64 -11.11
C LEU A 83 18.52 10.80 -10.27
N THR A 84 18.26 9.88 -9.35
CA THR A 84 17.16 10.08 -8.40
C THR A 84 17.53 11.23 -7.46
N ALA A 85 16.52 11.92 -6.90
CA ALA A 85 16.77 12.95 -5.89
C ALA A 85 17.55 12.39 -4.69
N ALA A 86 17.33 11.11 -4.35
CA ALA A 86 18.10 10.41 -3.32
C ALA A 86 19.60 10.34 -3.64
N ASP A 87 19.98 10.08 -4.90
CA ASP A 87 21.40 10.04 -5.32
C ASP A 87 22.06 11.41 -5.26
N LEU A 88 21.32 12.47 -5.63
CA LEU A 88 21.77 13.85 -5.52
C LEU A 88 21.97 14.26 -4.05
N ILE A 89 21.01 13.93 -3.17
CA ILE A 89 21.11 14.17 -1.73
C ILE A 89 22.30 13.43 -1.13
N LYS A 90 22.51 12.15 -1.49
CA LYS A 90 23.68 11.36 -1.07
C LYS A 90 24.97 12.07 -1.40
N SER A 91 25.11 12.49 -2.67
CA SER A 91 26.31 13.13 -3.17
C SER A 91 26.60 14.45 -2.44
N PHE A 92 25.55 15.26 -2.23
CA PHE A 92 25.64 16.50 -1.46
C PHE A 92 26.09 16.28 -0.01
N LEU A 93 25.53 15.28 0.68
CA LEU A 93 25.90 14.96 2.06
C LEU A 93 27.34 14.46 2.16
N ILE A 94 27.79 13.64 1.21
CA ILE A 94 29.19 13.16 1.13
C ILE A 94 30.15 14.33 0.89
N GLU A 95 29.83 15.25 -0.02
CA GLU A 95 30.65 16.43 -0.28
C GLU A 95 30.82 17.29 0.97
N ARG A 96 29.71 17.55 1.69
CA ARG A 96 29.74 18.32 2.95
C ARG A 96 30.52 17.60 4.03
N LEU A 97 30.40 16.28 4.11
CA LEU A 97 31.13 15.47 5.08
C LEU A 97 32.64 15.58 4.85
N TYR A 98 33.07 15.44 3.59
CA TYR A 98 34.47 15.61 3.20
C TYR A 98 34.99 17.00 3.55
N ASN A 99 34.25 18.06 3.21
CA ASN A 99 34.66 19.43 3.49
C ASN A 99 34.79 19.71 5.00
N ARG A 100 33.94 19.09 5.83
CA ARG A 100 33.95 19.24 7.29
C ARG A 100 35.19 18.62 7.93
N TYR A 101 35.65 17.47 7.45
CA TYR A 101 36.77 16.72 8.02
C TYR A 101 38.05 16.76 7.14
N LYS A 102 38.12 17.66 6.17
CA LYS A 102 39.22 17.76 5.19
C LYS A 102 40.62 17.84 5.81
N ASN A 103 40.74 18.44 6.99
CA ASN A 103 42.02 18.65 7.68
C ASN A 103 42.39 17.52 8.66
N ASP A 104 41.52 16.51 8.81
CA ASP A 104 41.72 15.35 9.67
C ASP A 104 41.37 14.07 8.90
N THR A 105 42.38 13.54 8.21
CA THR A 105 42.23 12.41 7.28
C THR A 105 41.70 11.14 7.97
N ASP A 106 42.15 10.88 9.19
CA ASP A 106 41.75 9.69 9.95
C ASP A 106 40.28 9.79 10.38
N THR A 107 39.88 10.93 10.95
CA THR A 107 38.48 11.18 11.29
C THR A 107 37.59 11.22 10.05
N SER A 108 38.05 11.83 8.94
CA SER A 108 37.30 11.89 7.68
C SER A 108 36.96 10.49 7.18
N LYS A 109 37.91 9.56 7.24
CA LYS A 109 37.71 8.18 6.79
C LYS A 109 36.68 7.45 7.66
N ILE A 110 36.81 7.54 8.99
CA ILE A 110 35.88 6.91 9.94
C ILE A 110 34.46 7.45 9.75
N LYS A 111 34.31 8.77 9.61
CA LYS A 111 33.00 9.42 9.42
C LYS A 111 32.36 9.07 8.08
N GLU A 112 33.15 8.97 7.03
CA GLU A 112 32.69 8.51 5.73
C GLU A 112 32.24 7.03 5.76
N GLU A 113 33.02 6.15 6.38
CA GLU A 113 32.64 4.74 6.55
C GLU A 113 31.34 4.60 7.35
N GLN A 114 31.18 5.38 8.42
CA GLN A 114 29.92 5.46 9.18
C GLN A 114 28.75 5.90 8.29
N PHE A 115 28.93 6.97 7.51
CA PHE A 115 27.88 7.47 6.61
C PHE A 115 27.45 6.42 5.58
N ILE A 116 28.42 5.75 4.94
CA ILE A 116 28.15 4.72 3.93
C ILE A 116 27.47 3.49 4.56
N SER A 117 27.85 3.14 5.79
CA SER A 117 27.20 2.07 6.54
C SER A 117 25.73 2.40 6.82
N ASP A 118 25.45 3.57 7.41
CA ASP A 118 24.10 4.03 7.72
C ASP A 118 23.22 4.14 6.46
N TRP A 119 23.80 4.63 5.36
CA TRP A 119 23.11 4.72 4.07
C TRP A 119 22.70 3.34 3.55
N ARG A 120 23.62 2.36 3.58
CA ARG A 120 23.33 0.99 3.10
C ARG A 120 22.27 0.28 3.94
N GLU A 121 22.32 0.47 5.26
CA GLU A 121 21.34 -0.10 6.18
C GLU A 121 19.94 0.48 5.92
N MET A 122 19.84 1.80 5.76
CA MET A 122 18.61 2.48 5.36
C MET A 122 18.08 1.98 4.00
N GLU A 123 18.95 1.88 2.99
CA GLU A 123 18.59 1.36 1.66
C GLU A 123 18.02 -0.06 1.75
N GLN A 124 18.68 -0.94 2.50
CA GLN A 124 18.28 -2.32 2.65
C GLN A 124 16.94 -2.46 3.39
N THR A 125 16.71 -1.63 4.42
CA THR A 125 15.43 -1.56 5.13
C THR A 125 14.30 -1.20 4.18
N ILE A 126 14.47 -0.11 3.41
CA ILE A 126 13.41 0.39 2.53
C ILE A 126 13.17 -0.55 1.35
N LYS A 127 14.21 -1.20 0.82
CA LYS A 127 14.09 -2.19 -0.25
C LYS A 127 13.16 -3.35 0.11
N ASN A 128 13.03 -3.67 1.40
CA ASN A 128 12.15 -4.72 1.90
C ASN A 128 10.72 -4.21 2.19
N SER A 129 10.40 -2.95 1.90
CA SER A 129 9.11 -2.30 2.15
C SER A 129 8.31 -2.05 0.86
N ASP A 130 7.14 -1.42 0.99
CA ASP A 130 6.30 -0.98 -0.13
C ASP A 130 6.62 0.45 -0.65
N ILE A 131 7.73 1.07 -0.22
CA ILE A 131 8.16 2.39 -0.71
C ILE A 131 9.56 2.33 -1.30
N SER A 132 9.84 3.23 -2.26
CA SER A 132 11.20 3.43 -2.77
C SER A 132 12.01 4.34 -1.85
N LEU A 133 13.33 4.37 -2.05
CA LEU A 133 14.19 5.32 -1.32
C LEU A 133 13.80 6.78 -1.62
N ASN A 134 13.40 7.08 -2.86
CA ASN A 134 12.94 8.41 -3.24
C ASN A 134 11.66 8.79 -2.48
N ASP A 135 10.72 7.85 -2.31
CA ASP A 135 9.49 8.08 -1.54
C ASP A 135 9.79 8.34 -0.06
N LEU A 136 10.78 7.63 0.53
CA LEU A 136 11.22 7.91 1.90
C LEU A 136 11.69 9.37 2.03
N PHE A 137 12.48 9.87 1.09
CA PHE A 137 12.93 11.26 1.10
C PHE A 137 11.78 12.26 0.92
N ILE A 138 10.77 11.96 0.09
CA ILE A 138 9.55 12.80 -0.01
C ILE A 138 8.81 12.85 1.33
N ILE A 139 8.62 11.69 1.98
CA ILE A 139 7.93 11.60 3.27
C ILE A 139 8.72 12.36 4.35
N TYR A 140 10.05 12.24 4.33
CA TYR A 140 10.94 12.95 5.24
C TYR A 140 10.96 14.46 4.97
N GLU A 141 10.92 14.91 3.71
CA GLU A 141 10.75 16.32 3.34
C GLU A 141 9.45 16.88 3.92
N TYR A 142 8.33 16.17 3.77
CA TYR A 142 7.05 16.61 4.32
C TYR A 142 7.11 16.72 5.85
N HIS A 143 7.79 15.78 6.51
CA HIS A 143 8.06 15.84 7.95
C HIS A 143 8.89 17.08 8.35
N ILE A 144 9.96 17.37 7.61
CA ILE A 144 10.86 18.50 7.89
C ILE A 144 10.13 19.83 7.69
N LEU A 145 9.47 20.01 6.55
CA LEU A 145 8.83 21.28 6.17
C LEU A 145 7.51 21.52 6.91
N GLY A 146 6.70 20.47 7.15
CA GLY A 146 5.35 20.60 7.70
C GLY A 146 4.38 21.40 6.80
N GLN A 147 4.73 21.58 5.53
CA GLN A 147 3.96 22.33 4.53
C GLN A 147 4.28 21.83 3.12
N ASN A 148 3.47 22.25 2.15
CA ASN A 148 3.72 21.90 0.76
C ASN A 148 5.07 22.47 0.28
N PRO A 149 5.95 21.61 -0.30
CA PRO A 149 7.21 22.07 -0.90
C PRO A 149 6.97 23.12 -1.99
N LYS A 150 7.91 24.06 -2.13
CA LYS A 150 7.88 25.12 -3.15
C LYS A 150 8.95 24.93 -4.21
N LYS A 151 10.00 24.16 -3.90
CA LYS A 151 11.09 23.80 -4.80
C LYS A 151 11.15 22.29 -5.02
N SER A 152 12.17 21.83 -5.74
CA SER A 152 12.42 20.41 -5.90
C SER A 152 12.81 19.77 -4.56
N LEU A 153 12.58 18.46 -4.43
CA LEU A 153 12.97 17.68 -3.25
C LEU A 153 14.46 17.87 -2.89
N TYR A 154 15.32 17.89 -3.90
CA TYR A 154 16.75 18.13 -3.72
C TYR A 154 17.00 19.52 -3.12
N ASP A 155 16.43 20.57 -3.71
CA ASP A 155 16.65 21.95 -3.25
C ASP A 155 16.15 22.15 -1.82
N GLU A 156 14.95 21.67 -1.49
CA GLU A 156 14.37 21.83 -0.16
C GLU A 156 15.20 21.11 0.91
N LEU A 157 15.59 19.86 0.66
CA LEU A 157 16.40 19.09 1.60
C LEU A 157 17.84 19.63 1.70
N GLN A 158 18.44 20.06 0.59
CA GLN A 158 19.74 20.73 0.60
C GLN A 158 19.73 21.95 1.52
N ASN A 159 18.71 22.80 1.38
CA ASN A 159 18.53 23.98 2.24
C ASN A 159 18.30 23.58 3.70
N ALA A 160 17.45 22.57 3.96
CA ALA A 160 17.16 22.11 5.32
C ALA A 160 18.37 21.46 6.02
N PHE A 161 19.33 20.98 5.25
CA PHE A 161 20.53 20.29 5.74
C PHE A 161 21.77 21.19 5.83
N ALA A 162 21.74 22.39 5.23
CA ALA A 162 22.91 23.25 5.00
C ALA A 162 23.82 23.48 6.21
N ASP A 163 23.27 23.53 7.42
CA ASP A 163 24.03 23.81 8.66
C ASP A 163 24.17 22.59 9.59
N LYS A 164 23.63 21.43 9.20
CA LYS A 164 23.62 20.21 10.03
C LYS A 164 24.76 19.26 9.66
N ASP A 165 25.19 18.44 10.62
CA ASP A 165 26.22 17.43 10.40
C ASP A 165 25.68 16.27 9.52
N PRO A 166 26.36 15.88 8.41
CA PRO A 166 25.87 14.82 7.52
C PRO A 166 25.69 13.46 8.19
N ASN A 167 26.52 13.07 9.17
CA ASN A 167 26.33 11.82 9.89
C ASN A 167 25.10 11.88 10.79
N GLN A 168 24.80 13.03 11.39
CA GLN A 168 23.56 13.20 12.16
C GLN A 168 22.32 13.15 11.26
N ILE A 169 22.38 13.78 10.09
CA ILE A 169 21.28 13.75 9.11
C ILE A 169 20.99 12.30 8.68
N ILE A 170 21.99 11.55 8.22
CA ILE A 170 21.75 10.17 7.75
C ILE A 170 21.32 9.25 8.89
N SER A 171 21.84 9.44 10.10
CA SER A 171 21.42 8.67 11.28
C SER A 171 19.95 8.89 11.60
N ASP A 172 19.47 10.13 11.51
CA ASP A 172 18.06 10.49 11.73
C ASP A 172 17.13 9.90 10.65
N ILE A 173 17.51 10.05 9.37
CA ILE A 173 16.73 9.47 8.25
C ILE A 173 16.72 7.94 8.32
N LYS A 174 17.83 7.32 8.72
CA LYS A 174 17.89 5.87 8.96
C LYS A 174 16.92 5.45 10.06
N GLN A 175 16.87 6.17 11.18
CA GLN A 175 15.92 5.90 12.24
C GLN A 175 14.47 6.08 11.77
N PHE A 176 14.21 7.10 10.95
CA PHE A 176 12.92 7.35 10.30
C PHE A 176 12.51 6.17 9.41
N ALA A 177 13.44 5.63 8.60
CA ALA A 177 13.24 4.45 7.77
C ALA A 177 12.95 3.17 8.59
N HIS A 178 13.72 2.90 9.64
CA HIS A 178 13.47 1.77 10.53
C HIS A 178 12.12 1.87 11.23
N THR A 179 11.74 3.07 11.67
CA THR A 179 10.45 3.33 12.31
C THR A 179 9.31 3.03 11.34
N TYR A 180 9.42 3.47 10.08
CA TYR A 180 8.44 3.14 9.05
C TYR A 180 8.31 1.63 8.85
N PHE A 181 9.43 0.95 8.65
CA PHE A 181 9.45 -0.47 8.36
C PHE A 181 8.81 -1.27 9.50
N LYS A 182 9.26 -1.05 10.74
CA LYS A 182 8.83 -1.82 11.89
C LYS A 182 7.42 -1.46 12.36
N GLU A 183 7.14 -0.17 12.55
CA GLU A 183 5.93 0.28 13.26
C GLU A 183 4.75 0.53 12.32
N ILE A 184 4.96 0.55 10.99
CA ILE A 184 3.90 0.76 9.99
C ILE A 184 3.80 -0.39 8.98
N TYR A 185 4.93 -0.79 8.38
CA TYR A 185 4.92 -1.78 7.30
C TYR A 185 4.80 -3.23 7.79
N GLU A 186 5.50 -3.60 8.87
CA GLU A 186 5.42 -4.94 9.48
C GLU A 186 4.34 -5.04 10.58
N ALA A 187 3.73 -3.92 10.97
CA ALA A 187 2.74 -3.91 12.04
C ALA A 187 1.45 -4.66 11.65
N ASP A 188 1.07 -5.62 12.49
CA ASP A 188 -0.22 -6.31 12.44
C ASP A 188 -1.29 -5.49 13.17
N ASP A 189 -1.84 -4.49 12.48
CA ASP A 189 -2.81 -3.55 13.02
C ASP A 189 -3.93 -3.29 11.99
N LYS A 190 -5.18 -3.54 12.40
CA LYS A 190 -6.36 -3.39 11.54
C LYS A 190 -6.58 -1.98 11.02
N VAL A 191 -6.19 -0.97 11.79
CA VAL A 191 -6.27 0.43 11.38
C VAL A 191 -5.15 0.73 10.38
N LEU A 192 -3.94 0.21 10.57
CA LEU A 192 -2.83 0.36 9.62
C LEU A 192 -3.11 -0.32 8.27
N TYR A 193 -3.71 -1.51 8.28
CA TYR A 193 -4.15 -2.18 7.06
C TYR A 193 -5.13 -1.33 6.25
N SER A 194 -6.05 -0.62 6.93
CA SER A 194 -7.02 0.26 6.27
C SER A 194 -6.37 1.38 5.43
N PHE A 195 -5.19 1.86 5.83
CA PHE A 195 -4.48 2.90 5.09
C PHE A 195 -3.83 2.40 3.80
N ARG A 196 -3.52 1.11 3.72
CA ARG A 196 -2.91 0.51 2.53
C ARG A 196 -3.84 0.51 1.31
N TYR A 197 -5.13 0.71 1.51
CA TYR A 197 -6.12 0.88 0.44
C TYR A 197 -6.30 2.35 -0.01
N ILE A 198 -5.82 3.31 0.79
CA ILE A 198 -5.96 4.73 0.47
C ILE A 198 -4.91 5.14 -0.57
N ARG A 199 -5.37 5.67 -1.70
CA ARG A 199 -4.54 6.16 -2.81
C ARG A 199 -3.57 7.30 -2.44
N TRP A 200 -3.85 8.05 -1.38
CA TRP A 200 -3.05 9.20 -0.92
C TRP A 200 -1.89 8.78 0.00
N ASN A 201 -1.11 7.80 -0.45
CA ASN A 201 -0.11 7.10 0.35
C ASN A 201 0.93 8.01 1.02
N MET A 202 1.50 8.98 0.30
CA MET A 202 2.54 9.85 0.83
C MET A 202 2.06 10.68 2.02
N TYR A 203 0.79 11.07 2.04
CA TYR A 203 0.26 11.96 3.07
C TYR A 203 0.00 11.24 4.38
N TRP A 204 -0.72 10.12 4.36
CA TRP A 204 -0.97 9.37 5.59
C TRP A 204 0.33 8.78 6.16
N LYS A 205 1.25 8.31 5.30
CA LYS A 205 2.58 7.84 5.73
C LYS A 205 3.35 8.96 6.42
N SER A 206 3.38 10.16 5.85
CA SER A 206 4.07 11.32 6.44
C SER A 206 3.50 11.73 7.78
N ILE A 207 2.18 11.72 7.95
CA ILE A 207 1.52 12.07 9.21
C ILE A 207 1.86 11.04 10.29
N LEU A 208 1.66 9.75 10.02
CA LEU A 208 1.89 8.68 10.99
C LEU A 208 3.37 8.55 11.34
N LEU A 209 4.25 8.66 10.35
CA LEU A 209 5.68 8.56 10.58
C LEU A 209 6.23 9.78 11.31
N THR A 210 5.71 10.99 11.03
CA THR A 210 5.98 12.17 11.85
C THR A 210 5.55 11.95 13.29
N ALA A 211 4.35 11.40 13.52
CA ALA A 211 3.84 11.15 14.85
C ALA A 211 4.73 10.22 15.67
N LEU A 212 5.18 9.12 15.06
CA LEU A 212 6.09 8.17 15.70
C LEU A 212 7.45 8.81 15.96
N HIS A 213 8.02 9.47 14.95
CA HIS A 213 9.36 10.03 15.00
C HIS A 213 9.48 11.19 16.01
N THR A 214 8.41 11.97 16.24
CA THR A 214 8.40 13.05 17.25
C THR A 214 7.87 12.61 18.63
N GLY A 215 7.43 11.36 18.76
CA GLY A 215 6.83 10.83 19.99
C GLY A 215 5.52 11.54 20.35
N TYR A 216 4.57 11.56 19.42
CA TYR A 216 3.23 12.11 19.62
C TYR A 216 2.41 11.21 20.58
N PRO A 217 1.85 11.76 21.68
CA PRO A 217 1.29 10.95 22.77
C PRO A 217 0.01 10.19 22.41
N ASP A 218 -0.85 10.74 21.56
CA ASP A 218 -2.16 10.16 21.21
C ASP A 218 -2.12 9.42 19.86
N TYR A 219 -1.04 8.71 19.55
CA TYR A 219 -0.84 8.03 18.25
C TYR A 219 -2.00 7.10 17.85
N GLU A 220 -2.51 6.30 18.79
CA GLU A 220 -3.62 5.37 18.53
C GLU A 220 -4.93 6.08 18.17
N LYS A 221 -5.23 7.20 18.82
CA LYS A 221 -6.41 8.01 18.49
C LYS A 221 -6.21 8.74 17.16
N LEU A 222 -5.01 9.26 16.91
CA LEU A 222 -4.65 9.91 15.64
C LEU A 222 -4.87 8.95 14.46
N LYS A 223 -4.43 7.68 14.56
CA LYS A 223 -4.68 6.66 13.52
C LYS A 223 -6.18 6.54 13.20
N LYS A 224 -7.04 6.45 14.21
CA LYS A 224 -8.50 6.34 14.01
C LYS A 224 -9.10 7.59 13.36
N GLN A 225 -8.70 8.78 13.81
CA GLN A 225 -9.17 10.04 13.23
C GLN A 225 -8.70 10.23 11.79
N LEU A 226 -7.48 9.82 11.49
CA LEU A 226 -6.92 9.90 10.15
C LEU A 226 -7.63 8.93 9.18
N ARG A 227 -7.94 7.71 9.65
CA ARG A 227 -8.76 6.75 8.89
C ARG A 227 -10.12 7.36 8.55
N ARG A 228 -10.84 7.88 9.57
CA ARG A 228 -12.12 8.56 9.38
C ARG A 228 -12.03 9.65 8.33
N PHE A 229 -11.09 10.59 8.49
CA PHE A 229 -10.95 11.73 7.58
C PHE A 229 -10.75 11.27 6.12
N TYR A 230 -9.81 10.37 5.85
CA TYR A 230 -9.54 9.96 4.48
C TYR A 230 -10.65 9.10 3.87
N TYR A 231 -11.24 8.18 4.63
CA TYR A 231 -12.34 7.36 4.11
C TYR A 231 -13.58 8.20 3.83
N LEU A 232 -13.95 9.14 4.70
CA LEU A 232 -15.09 10.02 4.45
C LEU A 232 -14.90 10.87 3.19
N TYR A 233 -13.71 11.44 2.99
CA TYR A 233 -13.41 12.18 1.76
C TYR A 233 -13.41 11.29 0.51
N TRP A 234 -12.92 10.06 0.63
CA TRP A 234 -12.91 9.11 -0.49
C TRP A 234 -14.34 8.69 -0.86
N ILE A 235 -15.15 8.32 0.13
CA ILE A 235 -16.56 7.94 -0.04
C ILE A 235 -17.36 9.12 -0.60
N ALA A 236 -17.11 10.35 -0.14
CA ALA A 236 -17.74 11.56 -0.66
C ALA A 236 -17.25 11.98 -2.08
N GLY A 237 -16.45 11.14 -2.75
CA GLY A 237 -15.98 11.37 -4.12
C GLY A 237 -14.92 12.47 -4.27
N LYS A 238 -14.26 12.89 -3.18
CA LYS A 238 -13.26 13.96 -3.23
C LYS A 238 -11.89 13.45 -3.68
N THR A 239 -11.08 14.36 -4.20
CA THR A 239 -9.74 14.10 -4.74
C THR A 239 -8.65 14.62 -3.80
N LEU A 240 -7.39 14.44 -4.20
CA LEU A 240 -6.24 14.91 -3.43
C LEU A 240 -6.29 16.43 -3.19
N SER A 241 -6.82 17.23 -4.11
CA SER A 241 -6.81 18.69 -3.95
C SER A 241 -7.55 19.16 -2.70
N GLN A 242 -8.63 18.47 -2.33
CA GLN A 242 -9.45 18.84 -1.16
C GLN A 242 -8.83 18.42 0.18
N ILE A 243 -8.00 17.39 0.21
CA ILE A 243 -7.39 16.87 1.45
C ILE A 243 -5.96 17.37 1.67
N LYS A 244 -5.25 17.78 0.61
CA LYS A 244 -3.80 18.06 0.61
C LYS A 244 -3.39 19.05 1.70
N GLN A 245 -4.07 20.20 1.80
CA GLN A 245 -3.71 21.22 2.79
C GLN A 245 -3.94 20.73 4.22
N THR A 246 -5.06 20.03 4.46
CA THR A 246 -5.35 19.44 5.78
C THR A 246 -4.31 18.40 6.16
N SER A 247 -3.84 17.59 5.20
CA SER A 247 -2.76 16.63 5.44
C SER A 247 -1.45 17.30 5.87
N PHE A 248 -1.06 18.42 5.26
CA PHE A 248 0.11 19.17 5.72
C PHE A 248 -0.10 19.80 7.10
N ASN A 249 -1.29 20.34 7.36
CA ASN A 249 -1.64 20.86 8.68
C ASN A 249 -1.53 19.77 9.75
N LEU A 250 -1.97 18.55 9.45
CA LEU A 250 -1.84 17.39 10.36
C LEU A 250 -0.38 17.08 10.67
N ILE A 251 0.51 17.07 9.67
CA ILE A 251 1.96 16.88 9.91
C ILE A 251 2.48 17.95 10.87
N LYS A 252 2.14 19.21 10.62
CA LYS A 252 2.54 20.34 11.47
C LYS A 252 2.01 20.18 12.91
N TRP A 253 0.71 19.94 13.08
CA TRP A 253 0.08 19.81 14.39
C TRP A 253 0.66 18.66 15.22
N VAL A 254 0.90 17.51 14.57
CA VAL A 254 1.52 16.35 15.21
C VAL A 254 2.96 16.66 15.63
N LYS A 255 3.73 17.34 14.78
CA LYS A 255 5.11 17.77 15.09
C LYS A 255 5.16 18.74 16.28
N GLU A 256 4.18 19.62 16.38
CA GLU A 256 3.99 20.57 17.48
C GLU A 256 3.33 19.93 18.73
N LYS A 257 3.05 18.62 18.70
CA LYS A 257 2.36 17.88 19.78
C LYS A 257 1.02 18.48 20.19
N LYS A 258 0.28 19.04 19.22
CA LYS A 258 -1.06 19.59 19.42
C LYS A 258 -1.99 18.53 20.02
N PRO A 259 -2.77 18.83 21.08
CA PRO A 259 -3.68 17.86 21.69
C PRO A 259 -4.65 17.25 20.67
N ILE A 260 -4.91 15.95 20.79
CA ILE A 260 -5.76 15.23 19.82
C ILE A 260 -7.19 15.80 19.76
N SER A 261 -7.73 16.27 20.88
CA SER A 261 -9.05 16.90 20.95
C SER A 261 -9.15 18.14 20.08
N GLU A 262 -8.09 18.94 20.00
CA GLU A 262 -8.07 20.11 19.12
C GLU A 262 -7.91 19.72 17.64
N ILE A 263 -7.16 18.65 17.34
CA ILE A 263 -7.07 18.11 15.98
C ILE A 263 -8.45 17.61 15.53
N GLU A 264 -9.17 16.90 16.40
CA GLU A 264 -10.54 16.43 16.15
C GLU A 264 -11.49 17.59 15.82
N VAL A 265 -11.43 18.68 16.60
CA VAL A 265 -12.22 19.89 16.34
C VAL A 265 -11.92 20.46 14.95
N GLU A 266 -10.65 20.59 14.57
CA GLU A 266 -10.27 21.15 13.26
C GLU A 266 -10.65 20.23 12.10
N LEU A 267 -10.52 18.91 12.26
CA LEU A 267 -10.98 17.94 11.26
C LEU A 267 -12.49 17.96 11.09
N ASN A 268 -13.25 18.02 12.18
CA ASN A 268 -14.71 18.10 12.15
C ASN A 268 -15.17 19.40 11.48
N LYS A 269 -14.60 20.55 11.85
CA LYS A 269 -14.88 21.82 11.16
C LYS A 269 -14.67 21.71 9.66
N LYS A 270 -13.58 21.07 9.22
CA LYS A 270 -13.28 20.89 7.81
C LYS A 270 -14.27 19.96 7.11
N ILE A 271 -14.60 18.83 7.72
CA ILE A 271 -15.59 17.85 7.23
C ILE A 271 -16.96 18.52 7.05
N THR A 272 -17.41 19.31 8.03
CA THR A 272 -18.67 20.06 7.97
C THR A 272 -18.63 21.13 6.90
N ALA A 273 -17.57 21.96 6.85
CA ALA A 273 -17.44 23.05 5.89
C ALA A 273 -17.46 22.56 4.42
N ASP A 274 -16.92 21.37 4.17
CA ASP A 274 -16.90 20.75 2.83
C ASP A 274 -18.17 19.95 2.50
N GLY A 275 -19.13 19.84 3.43
CA GLY A 275 -20.34 19.04 3.26
C GLY A 275 -20.08 17.54 3.11
N ILE A 276 -19.00 17.04 3.71
CA ILE A 276 -18.54 15.66 3.50
C ILE A 276 -19.48 14.63 4.12
N GLU A 277 -20.05 14.92 5.29
CA GLU A 277 -20.97 13.99 5.97
C GLU A 277 -22.19 13.69 5.12
N GLY A 278 -22.89 14.71 4.61
CA GLY A 278 -24.07 14.48 3.76
C GLY A 278 -23.75 13.71 2.47
N LEU A 279 -22.61 14.00 1.83
CA LEU A 279 -22.17 13.25 0.64
C LEU A 279 -21.79 11.81 0.96
N ALA A 280 -21.09 11.60 2.08
CA ALA A 280 -20.70 10.26 2.52
C ALA A 280 -21.93 9.43 2.91
N ILE A 281 -22.89 10.01 3.63
CA ILE A 281 -24.17 9.36 3.95
C ILE A 281 -24.86 8.95 2.66
N ARG A 282 -25.11 9.89 1.73
CA ARG A 282 -25.77 9.60 0.44
C ARG A 282 -25.10 8.46 -0.32
N ASN A 283 -23.76 8.44 -0.35
CA ASN A 283 -23.01 7.43 -1.10
C ASN A 283 -22.99 6.07 -0.39
N LEU A 284 -22.93 6.04 0.95
CA LEU A 284 -23.07 4.82 1.76
C LEU A 284 -24.49 4.25 1.69
N SER A 285 -25.49 5.12 1.54
CA SER A 285 -26.89 4.75 1.37
C SER A 285 -27.34 4.64 -0.09
N SER A 286 -26.45 4.63 -1.07
CA SER A 286 -26.82 4.57 -2.49
C SER A 286 -27.29 3.18 -2.96
N GLU A 287 -28.25 3.14 -3.88
CA GLU A 287 -28.60 1.93 -4.63
C GLU A 287 -27.53 1.48 -5.65
N GLN A 288 -26.58 2.34 -6.03
CA GLN A 288 -25.54 2.06 -7.04
C GLN A 288 -24.15 1.78 -6.45
N LEU A 289 -24.10 1.49 -5.16
CA LEU A 289 -22.88 1.36 -4.36
C LEU A 289 -21.90 0.29 -4.87
N ALA A 290 -22.37 -0.78 -5.53
CA ALA A 290 -21.52 -1.85 -6.07
C ALA A 290 -20.51 -1.39 -7.13
N THR A 291 -20.70 -0.22 -7.72
CA THR A 291 -19.79 0.37 -8.73
C THR A 291 -18.68 1.23 -8.12
N GLU A 292 -18.78 1.54 -6.83
CA GLU A 292 -17.89 2.46 -6.14
C GLU A 292 -16.52 1.83 -5.82
N VAL A 293 -15.44 2.54 -6.10
CA VAL A 293 -14.07 2.00 -5.91
C VAL A 293 -13.69 1.80 -4.44
N TRP A 294 -14.38 2.47 -3.51
CA TRP A 294 -14.12 2.40 -2.08
C TRP A 294 -14.86 1.25 -1.40
N ILE A 295 -15.81 0.56 -2.07
CA ILE A 295 -16.63 -0.45 -1.41
C ILE A 295 -15.85 -1.68 -0.96
N LYS A 296 -15.00 -2.24 -1.84
CA LYS A 296 -14.15 -3.38 -1.47
C LYS A 296 -13.25 -3.05 -0.27
N PRO A 297 -12.50 -1.92 -0.27
CA PRO A 297 -11.80 -1.43 0.92
C PRO A 297 -12.69 -1.36 2.16
N LEU A 298 -13.88 -0.75 2.08
CA LEU A 298 -14.76 -0.60 3.23
C LEU A 298 -15.23 -1.95 3.78
N LEU A 299 -15.58 -2.91 2.92
CA LEU A 299 -15.91 -4.27 3.34
C LEU A 299 -14.71 -4.99 3.97
N LEU A 300 -13.48 -4.73 3.51
CA LEU A 300 -12.28 -5.26 4.16
C LEU A 300 -12.06 -4.65 5.55
N LEU A 301 -12.38 -3.37 5.75
CA LEU A 301 -12.37 -2.76 7.07
C LEU A 301 -13.37 -3.45 8.01
N MET A 302 -14.54 -3.82 7.51
CA MET A 302 -15.55 -4.57 8.26
C MET A 302 -15.06 -6.00 8.57
N GLU A 303 -14.43 -6.69 7.61
CA GLU A 303 -13.79 -8.00 7.85
C GLU A 303 -12.74 -7.91 8.97
N TYR A 304 -11.93 -6.86 8.99
CA TYR A 304 -10.99 -6.62 10.09
C TYR A 304 -11.65 -6.24 11.40
N ASN A 305 -12.85 -5.66 11.37
CA ASN A 305 -13.56 -5.31 12.59
C ASN A 305 -14.13 -6.54 13.29
N VAL A 306 -14.66 -7.49 12.51
CA VAL A 306 -15.23 -8.75 13.01
C VAL A 306 -14.18 -9.82 13.31
N THR A 307 -12.94 -9.64 12.84
CA THR A 307 -11.81 -10.55 13.11
C THR A 307 -11.03 -10.10 14.34
N ASP A 308 -10.74 -11.03 15.26
CA ASP A 308 -9.87 -10.74 16.40
C ASP A 308 -8.38 -10.61 15.99
N ASN A 309 -7.56 -10.14 16.92
CA ASN A 309 -6.12 -9.96 16.65
C ASN A 309 -5.36 -11.29 16.46
N SER A 310 -5.94 -12.45 16.78
CA SER A 310 -5.26 -13.76 16.70
C SER A 310 -5.15 -14.29 15.27
N LYS A 311 -5.99 -13.80 14.35
CA LYS A 311 -6.02 -14.21 12.93
C LYS A 311 -5.91 -13.02 11.97
N LEU A 312 -5.38 -11.90 12.45
CA LEU A 312 -5.27 -10.69 11.67
C LEU A 312 -4.22 -10.88 10.56
N SER A 313 -4.61 -10.64 9.31
CA SER A 313 -3.69 -10.67 8.16
C SER A 313 -4.12 -9.67 7.10
N PHE A 314 -3.13 -9.05 6.45
CA PHE A 314 -3.43 -8.07 5.40
C PHE A 314 -4.01 -8.76 4.15
N ILE A 315 -5.12 -8.23 3.65
CA ILE A 315 -5.84 -8.74 2.48
C ILE A 315 -5.55 -7.78 1.33
N LYS A 316 -4.87 -8.27 0.29
CA LYS A 316 -4.49 -7.46 -0.87
C LYS A 316 -5.70 -7.23 -1.77
N LEU A 317 -5.82 -6.00 -2.30
CA LEU A 317 -6.72 -5.71 -3.42
C LEU A 317 -6.08 -6.25 -4.71
N ASN A 318 -6.38 -7.49 -5.05
CA ASN A 318 -5.93 -8.12 -6.29
C ASN A 318 -7.12 -8.59 -7.13
N ASN A 319 -6.83 -9.15 -8.31
CA ASN A 319 -7.86 -9.67 -9.21
C ASN A 319 -8.60 -10.88 -8.64
N ASP A 320 -8.08 -11.53 -7.59
CA ASP A 320 -8.73 -12.67 -6.94
C ASP A 320 -9.69 -12.25 -5.81
N LEU A 321 -9.81 -10.95 -5.53
CA LEU A 321 -10.78 -10.42 -4.58
C LEU A 321 -11.98 -9.83 -5.34
N HIS A 322 -13.12 -10.52 -5.29
CA HIS A 322 -14.32 -10.12 -6.01
C HIS A 322 -15.37 -9.54 -5.06
N LEU A 323 -16.19 -8.64 -5.62
CA LEU A 323 -17.44 -8.24 -5.01
C LEU A 323 -18.51 -9.22 -5.53
N GLU A 324 -19.15 -9.93 -4.63
CA GLU A 324 -20.19 -10.91 -4.93
C GLU A 324 -21.57 -10.27 -4.79
N HIS A 325 -22.36 -10.35 -5.85
CA HIS A 325 -23.79 -10.08 -5.85
C HIS A 325 -24.54 -11.33 -5.40
N ILE A 326 -25.17 -11.27 -4.22
CA ILE A 326 -25.89 -12.43 -3.64
C ILE A 326 -27.14 -12.74 -4.47
N LEU A 327 -28.02 -11.75 -4.67
CA LEU A 327 -28.95 -11.70 -5.80
C LEU A 327 -28.14 -11.37 -7.07
N PRO A 328 -28.04 -12.29 -8.04
CA PRO A 328 -27.20 -12.10 -9.21
C PRO A 328 -27.82 -11.16 -10.24
N VAL A 329 -26.98 -10.55 -11.09
CA VAL A 329 -27.43 -9.63 -12.16
C VAL A 329 -28.41 -10.29 -13.13
N LYS A 330 -28.21 -11.58 -13.48
CA LYS A 330 -29.11 -12.33 -14.38
C LYS A 330 -30.08 -13.23 -13.61
N TYR A 331 -30.58 -12.78 -12.46
CA TYR A 331 -31.48 -13.57 -11.60
C TYR A 331 -32.75 -14.05 -12.33
N GLU A 332 -33.31 -13.23 -13.24
CA GLU A 332 -34.55 -13.54 -14.00
C GLU A 332 -34.46 -14.84 -14.84
N LYS A 333 -33.26 -15.38 -15.04
CA LYS A 333 -33.06 -16.64 -15.76
C LYS A 333 -33.45 -17.88 -14.95
N TYR A 334 -33.64 -17.73 -13.64
CA TYR A 334 -33.83 -18.85 -12.72
C TYR A 334 -35.15 -18.69 -11.95
N PRO A 335 -36.08 -19.66 -12.05
CA PRO A 335 -37.38 -19.61 -11.37
C PRO A 335 -37.28 -19.46 -9.85
N GLU A 336 -36.18 -19.89 -9.24
CA GLU A 336 -35.89 -19.78 -7.82
C GLU A 336 -35.80 -18.33 -7.33
N TRP A 337 -35.67 -17.35 -8.23
CA TRP A 337 -35.68 -15.92 -7.92
C TRP A 337 -37.01 -15.22 -8.20
N ASN A 338 -38.08 -15.95 -8.55
CA ASN A 338 -39.38 -15.36 -8.91
C ASN A 338 -40.06 -14.57 -7.78
N HIS A 339 -39.63 -14.75 -6.52
CA HIS A 339 -40.07 -13.94 -5.39
C HIS A 339 -39.48 -12.52 -5.38
N ILE A 340 -38.48 -12.24 -6.22
CA ILE A 340 -37.87 -10.92 -6.36
C ILE A 340 -38.52 -10.15 -7.51
N THR A 341 -39.23 -9.08 -7.18
CA THR A 341 -39.85 -8.19 -8.18
C THR A 341 -38.82 -7.26 -8.82
N LYS A 342 -39.17 -6.68 -9.97
CA LYS A 342 -38.33 -5.68 -10.65
C LYS A 342 -38.10 -4.42 -9.80
N ASP A 343 -39.10 -4.02 -9.01
CA ASP A 343 -38.96 -2.86 -8.11
C ASP A 343 -37.98 -3.14 -6.97
N VAL A 344 -37.95 -4.39 -6.47
CA VAL A 344 -36.96 -4.81 -5.48
C VAL A 344 -35.57 -4.87 -6.11
N SER A 345 -35.41 -5.53 -7.26
CA SER A 345 -34.09 -5.64 -7.88
C SER A 345 -33.52 -4.29 -8.31
N ALA A 346 -34.35 -3.37 -8.82
CA ALA A 346 -33.93 -2.01 -9.19
C ALA A 346 -33.25 -1.28 -8.02
N LYS A 347 -33.82 -1.36 -6.82
CA LYS A 347 -33.30 -0.69 -5.62
C LYS A 347 -32.12 -1.44 -4.99
N TRP A 348 -32.21 -2.76 -4.92
CA TRP A 348 -31.36 -3.54 -4.01
C TRP A 348 -30.17 -4.21 -4.68
N LEU A 349 -30.23 -4.47 -6.00
CA LEU A 349 -29.22 -5.27 -6.71
C LEU A 349 -27.80 -4.76 -6.50
N ASN A 350 -27.57 -3.45 -6.63
CA ASN A 350 -26.25 -2.83 -6.47
C ASN A 350 -26.06 -2.15 -5.10
N SER A 351 -26.99 -2.32 -4.17
CA SER A 351 -26.94 -1.72 -2.84
C SER A 351 -26.03 -2.51 -1.88
N ALA A 352 -25.68 -1.90 -0.76
CA ALA A 352 -24.98 -2.57 0.34
C ALA A 352 -25.72 -3.80 0.89
N GLY A 353 -27.05 -3.85 0.73
CA GLY A 353 -27.90 -4.95 1.18
C GLY A 353 -27.72 -6.23 0.37
N ASN A 354 -26.99 -6.21 -0.77
CA ASN A 354 -26.89 -7.35 -1.67
C ASN A 354 -25.45 -7.76 -2.04
N ILE A 355 -24.44 -7.11 -1.45
CA ILE A 355 -23.04 -7.33 -1.83
C ILE A 355 -22.21 -7.88 -0.68
N THR A 356 -21.24 -8.73 -0.99
CA THR A 356 -20.26 -9.26 -0.02
C THR A 356 -18.89 -9.50 -0.68
N LEU A 357 -17.87 -9.81 0.11
CA LEU A 357 -16.56 -10.23 -0.41
C LEU A 357 -16.51 -11.74 -0.65
N LEU A 358 -15.89 -12.13 -1.76
CA LEU A 358 -15.68 -13.52 -2.12
C LEU A 358 -14.40 -13.69 -2.92
N SER A 359 -13.78 -14.87 -2.83
CA SER A 359 -12.64 -15.19 -3.70
C SER A 359 -13.08 -15.28 -5.16
N GLY A 360 -12.20 -14.89 -6.08
CA GLY A 360 -12.50 -14.83 -7.51
C GLY A 360 -12.96 -16.17 -8.06
N ALA A 361 -12.28 -17.27 -7.70
CA ALA A 361 -12.68 -18.61 -8.09
C ALA A 361 -14.11 -18.96 -7.63
N LYS A 362 -14.45 -18.68 -6.35
CA LYS A 362 -15.79 -18.96 -5.82
C LYS A 362 -16.86 -18.04 -6.44
N ASN A 363 -16.55 -16.77 -6.68
CA ASN A 363 -17.48 -15.83 -7.33
C ASN A 363 -17.77 -16.23 -8.79
N ILE A 364 -16.75 -16.63 -9.54
CA ILE A 364 -16.90 -17.13 -10.91
C ILE A 364 -17.77 -18.40 -10.93
N GLU A 365 -17.55 -19.31 -9.97
CA GLU A 365 -18.35 -20.54 -9.86
C GLU A 365 -19.80 -20.28 -9.41
N ALA A 366 -19.99 -19.39 -8.43
CA ALA A 366 -21.29 -18.95 -7.94
C ALA A 366 -22.13 -18.32 -9.07
N SER A 367 -21.51 -17.50 -9.91
CA SER A 367 -22.10 -16.94 -11.13
C SER A 367 -23.50 -16.35 -10.89
N ASN A 368 -24.42 -16.54 -11.84
CA ASN A 368 -25.81 -16.12 -11.74
C ASN A 368 -26.74 -17.18 -11.12
N ASN A 369 -26.20 -18.19 -10.43
CA ASN A 369 -27.00 -19.32 -9.99
C ASN A 369 -27.99 -18.98 -8.86
N PRO A 370 -28.99 -19.84 -8.62
CA PRO A 370 -29.90 -19.77 -7.47
C PRO A 370 -29.18 -19.69 -6.12
N PHE A 371 -29.87 -19.15 -5.11
CA PHE A 371 -29.29 -18.89 -3.79
C PHE A 371 -28.72 -20.15 -3.13
N ASN A 372 -29.46 -21.26 -3.11
CA ASN A 372 -29.00 -22.54 -2.56
C ASN A 372 -27.69 -23.02 -3.21
N VAL A 373 -27.57 -22.90 -4.54
CA VAL A 373 -26.35 -23.26 -5.28
C VAL A 373 -25.19 -22.34 -4.91
N LYS A 374 -25.44 -21.03 -4.77
CA LYS A 374 -24.42 -20.08 -4.27
C LYS A 374 -23.95 -20.48 -2.87
N MET A 375 -24.85 -20.89 -1.98
CA MET A 375 -24.48 -21.37 -0.63
C MET A 375 -23.59 -22.60 -0.68
N ASP A 376 -23.87 -23.57 -1.56
CA ASP A 376 -23.01 -24.74 -1.73
C ASP A 376 -21.60 -24.37 -2.24
N VAL A 377 -21.49 -23.40 -3.15
CA VAL A 377 -20.20 -22.85 -3.60
C VAL A 377 -19.47 -22.15 -2.46
N TYR A 378 -20.17 -21.34 -1.65
CA TYR A 378 -19.58 -20.65 -0.52
C TYR A 378 -19.08 -21.64 0.55
N LYS A 379 -19.79 -22.76 0.76
CA LYS A 379 -19.37 -23.89 1.62
C LYS A 379 -18.20 -24.70 1.05
N GLY A 380 -17.89 -24.54 -0.24
CA GLY A 380 -16.84 -25.29 -0.92
C GLY A 380 -17.28 -26.67 -1.44
N LYS A 381 -18.59 -26.93 -1.47
CA LYS A 381 -19.16 -28.10 -2.12
C LYS A 381 -19.16 -27.94 -3.64
N GLY A 382 -19.17 -26.71 -4.15
CA GLY A 382 -19.20 -26.43 -5.58
C GLY A 382 -20.61 -26.53 -6.16
N LYS A 383 -20.72 -26.40 -7.49
CA LYS A 383 -22.01 -26.30 -8.18
C LYS A 383 -22.70 -27.64 -8.50
N TYR A 384 -21.91 -28.65 -8.90
CA TYR A 384 -22.42 -29.89 -9.51
C TYR A 384 -21.74 -31.18 -9.01
N ASP A 385 -20.59 -31.07 -8.35
CA ASP A 385 -19.80 -32.20 -7.86
C ASP A 385 -19.69 -32.13 -6.33
N GLU A 386 -19.37 -33.23 -5.65
CA GLU A 386 -18.93 -33.19 -4.25
C GLU A 386 -17.48 -32.65 -4.17
N LYS A 387 -17.27 -31.35 -4.46
CA LYS A 387 -15.97 -30.74 -4.16
C LYS A 387 -15.78 -30.71 -2.64
N ASN A 388 -14.53 -30.88 -2.23
CA ASN A 388 -14.11 -30.68 -0.84
C ASN A 388 -13.20 -29.44 -0.74
N ASP A 389 -13.57 -28.39 -1.48
CA ASP A 389 -12.97 -27.08 -1.29
C ASP A 389 -13.36 -26.56 0.09
N LYS A 390 -12.56 -25.65 0.63
CA LYS A 390 -12.84 -25.07 1.95
C LYS A 390 -13.92 -23.99 1.84
N ILE A 391 -14.60 -23.79 2.95
CA ILE A 391 -15.53 -22.68 3.14
C ILE A 391 -14.85 -21.34 2.80
N THR A 392 -15.62 -20.36 2.33
CA THR A 392 -15.12 -19.00 2.10
C THR A 392 -14.35 -18.47 3.32
N ALA A 393 -13.25 -17.74 3.10
CA ALA A 393 -12.43 -17.19 4.18
C ALA A 393 -13.02 -15.92 4.80
N PHE A 394 -13.99 -15.28 4.14
CA PHE A 394 -14.62 -14.02 4.57
C PHE A 394 -15.70 -14.29 5.61
N LEU A 395 -15.51 -13.78 6.84
CA LEU A 395 -16.40 -14.05 7.97
C LEU A 395 -17.79 -13.45 7.74
N ILE A 396 -17.87 -12.29 7.08
CA ILE A 396 -19.15 -11.66 6.73
C ILE A 396 -19.91 -12.50 5.70
N THR A 397 -19.22 -13.25 4.84
CA THR A 397 -19.89 -14.18 3.91
C THR A 397 -20.26 -15.49 4.63
N GLN A 398 -19.48 -15.92 5.64
CA GLN A 398 -19.85 -17.05 6.49
C GLN A 398 -21.08 -16.77 7.37
N SER A 399 -21.34 -15.52 7.77
CA SER A 399 -22.59 -15.19 8.50
C SER A 399 -23.83 -15.40 7.62
N ILE A 400 -23.76 -15.10 6.32
CA ILE A 400 -24.83 -15.40 5.35
C ILE A 400 -25.07 -16.93 5.28
N LEU A 401 -24.00 -17.73 5.27
CA LEU A 401 -24.10 -19.19 5.31
C LEU A 401 -24.78 -19.69 6.57
N THR A 402 -24.45 -19.09 7.71
CA THR A 402 -25.04 -19.44 9.01
C THR A 402 -26.54 -19.15 9.01
N ASP A 403 -26.95 -17.95 8.54
CA ASP A 403 -28.35 -17.57 8.38
C ASP A 403 -29.12 -18.56 7.48
N TYR A 404 -28.51 -18.99 6.37
CA TYR A 404 -29.08 -20.01 5.49
C TYR A 404 -29.23 -21.38 6.18
N GLU A 405 -28.22 -21.83 6.95
CA GLU A 405 -28.24 -23.13 7.63
C GLU A 405 -29.30 -23.24 8.72
N VAL A 406 -29.56 -22.14 9.43
CA VAL A 406 -30.63 -22.09 10.44
C VAL A 406 -32.01 -21.80 9.83
N ASN A 407 -32.12 -21.85 8.49
CA ASN A 407 -33.33 -21.59 7.73
C ASN A 407 -33.93 -20.19 7.99
N LYS A 408 -33.09 -19.20 8.30
CA LYS A 408 -33.52 -17.80 8.43
C LYS A 408 -34.07 -17.32 7.09
N TYR A 409 -35.09 -16.47 7.13
CA TYR A 409 -35.82 -16.01 5.94
C TYR A 409 -36.33 -17.15 5.04
N GLN A 410 -36.71 -18.29 5.64
CA GLN A 410 -37.18 -19.48 4.92
C GLN A 410 -36.14 -20.05 3.94
N GLY A 411 -34.84 -19.91 4.27
CA GLY A 411 -33.75 -20.46 3.47
C GLY A 411 -33.54 -19.76 2.13
N ASN A 412 -34.06 -18.54 1.97
CA ASN A 412 -33.97 -17.76 0.73
C ASN A 412 -33.36 -16.39 0.96
N TRP A 413 -32.82 -15.80 -0.11
CA TRP A 413 -32.40 -14.39 -0.10
C TRP A 413 -33.61 -13.52 -0.45
N THR A 414 -34.24 -12.94 0.57
CA THR A 414 -35.49 -12.18 0.48
C THR A 414 -35.25 -10.66 0.63
N LEU A 415 -36.30 -9.86 0.46
CA LEU A 415 -36.25 -8.43 0.78
C LEU A 415 -35.88 -8.18 2.25
N GLU A 416 -36.41 -8.99 3.17
CA GLU A 416 -36.07 -8.92 4.59
C GLU A 416 -34.58 -9.18 4.83
N ALA A 417 -34.01 -10.20 4.18
CA ALA A 417 -32.58 -10.49 4.25
C ALA A 417 -31.71 -9.32 3.75
N MET A 418 -32.12 -8.67 2.65
CA MET A 418 -31.42 -7.51 2.10
C MET A 418 -31.51 -6.28 3.02
N ILE A 419 -32.68 -6.05 3.65
CA ILE A 419 -32.87 -4.96 4.63
C ILE A 419 -32.00 -5.20 5.87
N ASP A 420 -31.95 -6.42 6.40
CA ASP A 420 -31.15 -6.74 7.58
C ASP A 420 -29.65 -6.60 7.29
N ARG A 421 -29.20 -7.07 6.11
CA ARG A 421 -27.81 -6.87 5.66
C ARG A 421 -27.47 -5.38 5.50
N TRP A 422 -28.40 -4.60 4.96
CA TRP A 422 -28.23 -3.15 4.82
C TRP A 422 -28.08 -2.44 6.15
N LYS A 423 -28.94 -2.75 7.12
CA LYS A 423 -28.85 -2.23 8.49
C LYS A 423 -27.49 -2.56 9.09
N TRP A 424 -27.07 -3.82 9.00
CA TRP A 424 -25.76 -4.26 9.47
C TRP A 424 -24.62 -3.45 8.81
N PHE A 425 -24.64 -3.31 7.48
CA PHE A 425 -23.60 -2.57 6.75
C PHE A 425 -23.51 -1.10 7.21
N LEU A 426 -24.64 -0.43 7.41
CA LEU A 426 -24.66 0.96 7.87
C LEU A 426 -24.21 1.09 9.33
N ILE A 427 -24.59 0.16 10.20
CA ILE A 427 -24.16 0.13 11.61
C ILE A 427 -22.63 -0.06 11.69
N GLU A 428 -22.07 -1.02 10.95
CA GLU A 428 -20.61 -1.22 10.92
C GLU A 428 -19.89 -0.01 10.32
N SER A 429 -20.45 0.61 9.28
CA SER A 429 -19.89 1.84 8.69
C SER A 429 -19.87 2.98 9.71
N GLN A 430 -20.96 3.14 10.48
CA GLN A 430 -21.09 4.15 11.53
C GLN A 430 -20.03 3.95 12.62
N GLU A 431 -19.80 2.72 13.07
CA GLU A 431 -18.77 2.43 14.08
C GLU A 431 -17.35 2.69 13.54
N ILE A 432 -17.03 2.17 12.35
CA ILE A 432 -15.68 2.22 11.79
C ILE A 432 -15.28 3.65 11.42
N LEU A 433 -16.22 4.42 10.86
CA LEU A 433 -15.99 5.77 10.33
C LEU A 433 -16.43 6.88 11.28
N ASN A 434 -17.11 6.55 12.40
CA ASN A 434 -17.66 7.52 13.34
C ASN A 434 -18.46 8.62 12.61
N ILE A 435 -19.50 8.20 11.92
CA ILE A 435 -20.44 9.03 11.15
C ILE A 435 -21.87 8.63 11.53
N ASP A 436 -22.77 9.60 11.68
CA ASP A 436 -24.17 9.34 12.02
C ASP A 436 -24.94 8.83 10.79
N LEU A 437 -25.37 7.57 10.84
CA LEU A 437 -26.17 6.90 9.80
C LEU A 437 -27.55 6.48 10.34
N ASN A 438 -27.96 6.93 11.53
CA ASN A 438 -29.18 6.45 12.17
C ASN A 438 -30.42 6.69 11.29
N GLU A 439 -30.55 7.86 10.66
CA GLU A 439 -31.67 8.13 9.75
C GLU A 439 -31.67 7.21 8.52
N ALA A 440 -30.49 6.89 7.97
CA ALA A 440 -30.36 5.99 6.82
C ALA A 440 -30.69 4.53 7.19
N VAL A 441 -30.39 4.11 8.42
CA VAL A 441 -30.76 2.80 8.97
C VAL A 441 -32.29 2.67 9.05
N GLU A 442 -32.98 3.69 9.55
CA GLU A 442 -34.44 3.69 9.74
C GLU A 442 -35.24 3.77 8.44
N LYS A 443 -34.64 4.26 7.33
CA LYS A 443 -35.32 4.31 6.02
C LYS A 443 -35.65 2.92 5.46
N HIS A 444 -34.91 1.89 5.85
CA HIS A 444 -35.07 0.49 5.39
C HIS A 444 -35.13 0.34 3.86
N GLN A 445 -34.51 1.26 3.13
CA GLN A 445 -34.36 1.20 1.69
C GLN A 445 -33.14 2.02 1.24
N PRO A 446 -32.49 1.63 0.14
CA PRO A 446 -31.47 2.45 -0.49
C PRO A 446 -32.01 3.79 -0.97
N GLU A 447 -31.16 4.80 -0.91
CA GLU A 447 -31.36 6.09 -1.54
C GLU A 447 -31.23 5.96 -3.05
N LEU A 448 -32.24 6.46 -3.76
CA LEU A 448 -32.27 6.51 -5.22
C LEU A 448 -31.41 7.72 -5.64
N VAL A 449 -30.29 7.46 -6.32
CA VAL A 449 -29.25 8.47 -6.59
C VAL A 449 -29.26 8.97 -8.02
#